data_AF-A0A968VUJ3-F1
#
_entry.id   AF-A0A968VUJ3-F1
#
_cell.length_a   1.000
_cell.length_b   1.000
_cell.length_c   1.000
_cell.angle_alpha   90.00
_cell.angle_beta   90.00
_cell.angle_gamma   90.00
#
_symmetry.space_group_name_H-M   'P 1'
#
loop_
_entity.id
_entity.type
_entity.pdbx_description
1 polymer ?
#
loop_
_entity_poly.entity_id
_entity_poly.type
_entity_poly.pdbx_seq_one_letter_code
_entity_poly.pdbx_strand_id
1 'polypeptide(L)'
;EAFLHLKDFDSLEEEVCVFFEPPSIDSRIAAQFGILSAMNGPGLSHDSYFRKKVMVHPNLVHRVVIAAAAKSEIRDMLDQNNINERMLFPGMPGLCDWLKRYYGPAFSHL
;
A
#
# COMPACT_ATOMS: atom_id res chain seq x y z
N GLU A 1 23.73 9.19 -4.55
CA GLU A 1 24.57 8.47 -3.57
C GLU A 1 23.64 7.84 -2.53
N ALA A 2 24.01 6.70 -1.94
CA ALA A 2 23.21 6.10 -0.88
C ALA A 2 23.46 6.86 0.44
N PHE A 3 22.39 7.27 1.13
CA PHE A 3 22.48 7.92 2.43
C PHE A 3 22.92 6.92 3.49
N LEU A 4 23.96 7.24 4.26
CA LEU A 4 24.41 6.40 5.38
C LEU A 4 23.62 6.70 6.66
N HIS A 5 23.11 7.92 6.81
CA HIS A 5 22.31 8.34 7.96
C HIS A 5 21.01 9.04 7.55
N LEU A 6 19.95 8.83 8.35
CA LEU A 6 18.64 9.48 8.13
C LEU A 6 18.72 11.01 8.19
N LYS A 7 19.63 11.56 9.02
CA LYS A 7 19.85 13.02 9.08
C LYS A 7 20.33 13.60 7.76
N ASP A 8 21.14 12.84 7.03
CA ASP A 8 21.65 13.30 5.73
C ASP A 8 20.50 13.32 4.71
N PHE A 9 19.63 12.30 4.77
CA PHE A 9 18.40 12.27 3.97
C PHE A 9 17.51 13.48 4.28
N ASP A 10 17.24 13.76 5.56
CA ASP A 10 16.42 14.91 5.99
C ASP A 10 17.04 16.27 5.65
N SER A 11 18.36 16.34 5.44
CA SER A 11 19.09 17.57 5.14
C SER A 11 19.10 17.97 3.66
N LEU A 12 18.58 17.12 2.78
CA LEU A 12 18.49 17.40 1.35
C LEU A 12 17.63 18.65 1.09
N GLU A 13 18.14 19.57 0.28
CA GLU A 13 17.42 20.78 -0.10
C GLU A 13 16.24 20.49 -1.04
N GLU A 14 16.35 19.47 -1.90
CA GLU A 14 15.27 19.06 -2.79
C GLU A 14 14.30 18.12 -2.08
N GLU A 15 12.99 18.25 -2.34
CA GLU A 15 12.00 17.24 -1.98
C GLU A 15 12.30 15.93 -2.73
N VAL A 16 12.50 14.85 -2.00
CA VAL A 16 12.75 13.50 -2.53
C VAL A 16 11.77 12.52 -1.91
N CYS A 17 11.23 11.62 -2.74
CA CYS A 17 10.46 10.47 -2.30
C CYS A 17 11.24 9.20 -2.68
N VAL A 18 11.65 8.44 -1.67
CA VAL A 18 12.36 7.16 -1.85
C VAL A 18 11.41 6.00 -1.67
N PHE A 19 11.61 4.96 -2.46
CA PHE A 19 10.93 3.68 -2.32
C PHE A 19 11.97 2.61 -2.02
N PHE A 20 11.66 1.72 -1.08
CA PHE A 20 12.55 0.64 -0.71
C PHE A 20 11.78 -0.60 -0.28
N GLU A 21 12.37 -1.76 -0.55
CA GLU A 21 11.85 -3.03 -0.05
C GLU A 21 12.16 -3.13 1.45
N PRO A 22 11.14 -3.22 2.31
CA PRO A 22 11.36 -3.46 3.72
C PRO A 22 11.94 -4.88 3.92
N PRO A 23 12.78 -5.10 4.95
CA PRO A 23 13.09 -6.45 5.37
C PRO A 23 11.79 -7.16 5.78
N SER A 24 11.71 -8.48 5.59
CA SER A 24 10.56 -9.31 6.00
C SER A 24 10.51 -9.52 7.53
N ILE A 25 10.61 -8.44 8.29
CA ILE A 25 10.56 -8.42 9.77
C ILE A 25 9.17 -8.78 10.32
N ASP A 26 8.13 -8.67 9.50
CA ASP A 26 6.77 -9.08 9.81
C ASP A 26 6.21 -9.91 8.65
N SER A 27 5.58 -11.04 8.96
CA SER A 27 4.94 -11.92 7.98
C SER A 27 3.92 -11.21 7.07
N ARG A 28 3.29 -10.14 7.54
CA ARG A 28 2.36 -9.31 6.76
C ARG A 28 3.06 -8.59 5.62
N ILE A 29 4.28 -8.09 5.86
CA ILE A 29 5.07 -7.40 4.84
C ILE A 29 5.39 -8.37 3.69
N ALA A 30 5.84 -9.58 4.03
CA ALA A 30 6.11 -10.62 3.05
C ALA A 30 4.84 -11.05 2.29
N ALA A 31 3.72 -11.20 2.99
CA ALA A 31 2.46 -11.63 2.39
C ALA A 31 1.82 -10.58 1.47
N GLN A 32 2.05 -9.29 1.71
CA GLN A 32 1.49 -8.19 0.93
C GLN A 32 2.39 -7.77 -0.23
N PHE A 33 3.62 -8.30 -0.33
CA PHE A 33 4.64 -7.83 -1.25
C PHE A 33 4.79 -6.29 -1.19
N GLY A 34 4.75 -5.75 0.03
CA GLY A 34 4.68 -4.32 0.26
C GLY A 34 6.01 -3.63 -0.01
N ILE A 35 5.95 -2.43 -0.60
CA ILE A 35 7.06 -1.48 -0.70
C ILE A 35 6.80 -0.34 0.29
N LEU A 36 7.84 0.13 0.97
CA LEU A 36 7.75 1.33 1.79
C LEU A 36 8.21 2.56 1.02
N SER A 37 7.62 3.69 1.37
CA SER A 37 8.03 5.00 0.86
C SER A 37 8.32 5.95 2.01
N ALA A 38 9.28 6.83 1.80
CA ALA A 38 9.65 7.89 2.73
C ALA A 38 10.00 9.18 2.00
N MET A 39 9.79 10.30 2.67
CA MET A 39 10.13 11.63 2.17
C MET A 39 11.06 12.33 3.18
N ASN A 40 11.94 13.19 2.69
CA ASN A 40 12.95 13.90 3.49
C ASN A 40 12.41 15.11 4.27
N GLY A 41 11.19 15.01 4.81
CA GLY A 41 10.60 16.10 5.56
C GLY A 41 9.28 15.73 6.23
N PRO A 42 9.07 16.11 7.50
CA PRO A 42 7.92 15.67 8.29
C PRO A 42 6.58 16.27 7.82
N GLY A 43 6.61 17.40 7.11
CA GLY A 43 5.42 18.07 6.57
C GLY A 43 5.11 17.75 5.11
N LEU A 44 5.91 16.89 4.47
CA LEU A 44 5.75 16.61 3.04
C LEU A 44 4.61 15.59 2.82
N SER A 45 3.82 15.85 1.77
CA SER A 45 2.74 14.96 1.34
C SER A 45 3.04 14.35 -0.01
N HIS A 46 2.95 13.02 -0.09
CA HIS A 46 3.12 12.26 -1.34
C HIS A 46 2.21 12.77 -2.47
N ASP A 47 0.94 13.08 -2.17
CA ASP A 47 0.01 13.62 -3.18
C ASP A 47 0.51 14.96 -3.73
N SER A 48 0.91 15.87 -2.85
CA SER A 48 1.43 17.18 -3.26
C SER A 48 2.72 17.06 -4.07
N TYR A 49 3.61 16.15 -3.67
CA TYR A 49 4.88 15.88 -4.33
C TYR A 49 4.68 15.35 -5.75
N PHE A 50 3.87 14.31 -5.92
CA PHE A 50 3.64 13.72 -7.23
C PHE A 50 2.90 14.68 -8.17
N ARG A 51 1.95 15.48 -7.67
CA ARG A 51 1.29 16.52 -8.48
C ARG A 51 2.30 17.52 -9.06
N LYS A 52 3.25 18.01 -8.24
CA LYS A 52 4.31 18.92 -8.72
C LYS A 52 5.20 18.22 -9.75
N LYS A 53 5.64 16.98 -9.48
CA LYS A 53 6.59 16.27 -10.35
C LYS A 53 5.97 15.86 -11.69
N VAL A 54 4.67 15.55 -11.75
CA VAL A 54 3.96 15.22 -13.01
C VAL A 54 3.91 16.40 -13.98
N MET A 55 3.94 17.65 -13.49
CA MET A 55 3.98 18.82 -14.36
C MET A 55 5.27 18.87 -15.22
N VAL A 56 6.37 18.32 -14.70
CA VAL A 56 7.67 18.25 -15.40
C VAL A 56 7.85 16.89 -16.08
N HIS A 57 7.34 15.82 -15.47
CA HIS A 57 7.45 14.45 -15.96
C HIS A 57 6.06 13.80 -16.06
N PRO A 58 5.31 14.02 -17.16
CA PRO A 58 3.91 13.57 -17.28
C PRO A 58 3.68 12.06 -17.10
N ASN A 59 4.71 11.24 -17.39
CA ASN A 59 4.63 9.79 -17.32
C ASN A 59 5.20 9.20 -16.01
N LEU A 60 5.48 10.03 -15.00
CA LEU A 60 6.11 9.58 -13.75
C LEU A 60 5.17 8.71 -12.90
N VAL A 61 3.89 9.07 -12.82
CA VAL A 61 2.90 8.33 -12.04
C VAL A 61 1.59 8.19 -12.80
N HIS A 62 0.92 7.06 -12.56
CA HIS A 62 -0.44 6.83 -13.02
C HIS A 62 -1.38 6.74 -11.82
N ARG A 63 -2.43 7.57 -11.81
CA ARG A 63 -3.43 7.56 -10.74
C ARG A 63 -4.56 6.60 -11.12
N VAL A 64 -4.67 5.48 -10.40
CA VAL A 64 -5.81 4.58 -10.48
C VAL A 64 -6.87 5.03 -9.46
N VAL A 65 -8.08 5.34 -9.92
CA VAL A 65 -9.22 5.68 -9.04
C VAL A 65 -10.22 4.53 -9.09
N ILE A 66 -10.40 3.85 -7.96
CA ILE A 66 -11.37 2.77 -7.82
C ILE A 66 -12.70 3.35 -7.36
N ALA A 67 -13.75 3.20 -8.17
CA ALA A 67 -15.09 3.64 -7.81
C ALA A 67 -15.60 2.89 -6.57
N ALA A 68 -16.28 3.58 -5.66
CA ALA A 68 -16.77 2.97 -4.43
C ALA A 68 -17.72 1.79 -4.67
N ALA A 69 -18.56 1.89 -5.72
CA ALA A 69 -19.48 0.84 -6.13
C ALA A 69 -18.77 -0.44 -6.63
N ALA A 70 -17.54 -0.33 -7.14
CA ALA A 70 -16.77 -1.48 -7.64
C ALA A 70 -16.06 -2.26 -6.51
N LYS A 71 -16.11 -1.81 -5.26
CA LYS A 71 -15.38 -2.44 -4.16
C LYS A 71 -15.82 -3.87 -3.88
N SER A 72 -17.11 -4.19 -4.02
CA SER A 72 -17.61 -5.55 -3.83
C SER A 72 -17.10 -6.46 -4.95
N GLU A 73 -17.32 -6.08 -6.20
CA GLU A 73 -16.87 -6.82 -7.38
C GLU A 73 -15.36 -7.08 -7.35
N ILE A 74 -14.55 -6.04 -7.09
CA ILE A 74 -13.10 -6.20 -6.99
C ILE A 74 -12.72 -7.12 -5.84
N ARG A 75 -13.42 -7.05 -4.70
CA ARG A 75 -13.17 -7.96 -3.57
C ARG A 75 -13.49 -9.41 -3.95
N ASP A 76 -14.58 -9.65 -4.66
CA ASP A 76 -14.93 -10.99 -5.16
C ASP A 76 -13.88 -11.52 -6.14
N MET A 77 -13.37 -10.67 -7.03
CA MET A 77 -12.26 -11.01 -7.94
C MET A 77 -10.98 -11.34 -7.17
N LEU A 78 -10.64 -10.56 -6.14
CA LEU A 78 -9.47 -10.83 -5.29
C LEU A 78 -9.64 -12.15 -4.52
N ASP A 79 -10.83 -12.43 -3.99
CA ASP A 79 -11.15 -13.68 -3.30
C ASP A 79 -11.02 -14.89 -4.25
N GLN A 80 -11.49 -14.79 -5.49
CA GLN A 80 -11.30 -15.83 -6.52
C GLN A 80 -9.81 -16.13 -6.80
N ASN A 81 -8.94 -15.13 -6.60
CA ASN A 81 -7.49 -15.26 -6.74
C ASN A 81 -6.78 -15.61 -5.41
N ASN A 82 -7.52 -16.00 -4.36
CA ASN A 82 -7.02 -16.26 -3.02
C ASN A 82 -6.36 -15.06 -2.31
N ILE A 83 -6.57 -13.84 -2.80
CA ILE A 83 -6.11 -12.60 -2.18
C ILE A 83 -7.15 -12.17 -1.13
N ASN A 84 -7.13 -12.85 0.01
CA ASN A 84 -8.08 -12.66 1.12
C ASN A 84 -7.36 -12.37 2.45
N GLU A 85 -8.12 -12.15 3.53
CA GLU A 85 -7.58 -11.75 4.83
C GLU A 85 -6.63 -12.80 5.42
N ARG A 86 -6.91 -14.10 5.22
CA ARG A 86 -6.02 -15.17 5.68
C ARG A 86 -4.67 -15.12 4.99
N MET A 87 -4.64 -14.75 3.71
CA MET A 87 -3.39 -14.57 2.96
C MET A 87 -2.68 -13.28 3.37
N LEU A 88 -3.39 -12.14 3.38
CA LEU A 88 -2.81 -10.81 3.59
C LEU A 88 -2.40 -10.52 5.04
N PHE A 89 -3.04 -11.17 6.01
CA PHE A 89 -2.79 -11.02 7.44
C PHE A 89 -2.52 -12.38 8.08
N PRO A 90 -1.29 -12.91 7.95
CA PRO A 90 -0.97 -14.23 8.46
C PRO A 90 -1.22 -14.37 9.96
N GLY A 91 -1.60 -15.57 10.38
CA GLY A 91 -1.88 -15.91 11.78
C GLY A 91 -3.37 -15.92 12.13
N MET A 92 -3.65 -16.02 13.42
CA MET A 92 -5.02 -16.15 13.94
C MET A 92 -5.94 -14.97 13.61
N PRO A 93 -5.50 -13.70 13.67
CA PRO A 93 -6.38 -12.57 13.37
C PRO A 93 -6.96 -12.62 11.96
N GLY A 94 -6.12 -12.75 10.92
CA GLY A 94 -6.59 -12.81 9.54
C GLY A 94 -7.39 -14.08 9.25
N LEU A 95 -7.04 -15.21 9.88
CA LEU A 95 -7.86 -16.42 9.79
C LEU A 95 -9.26 -16.22 10.38
N CYS A 96 -9.36 -15.65 11.58
CA CYS A 96 -10.65 -15.40 12.23
C CYS A 96 -11.49 -14.41 11.41
N ASP A 97 -10.89 -13.36 10.86
CA ASP A 97 -11.62 -12.37 10.06
C ASP A 97 -12.10 -12.93 8.73
N TRP A 98 -11.27 -13.75 8.07
CA TRP A 98 -11.69 -14.51 6.89
C TRP A 98 -12.87 -15.46 7.22
N LEU A 99 -12.79 -16.22 8.32
CA LEU A 99 -13.86 -17.13 8.75
C LEU A 99 -15.17 -16.38 9.08
N LYS A 100 -15.07 -15.26 9.81
CA LYS A 100 -16.23 -14.42 10.12
C LYS A 100 -16.90 -13.90 8.85
N ARG A 101 -16.14 -13.52 7.83
CA ARG A 101 -16.70 -13.01 6.58
C ARG A 101 -17.30 -14.14 5.73
N TYR A 102 -16.60 -15.27 5.66
CA TYR A 102 -17.02 -16.41 4.85
C TYR A 102 -18.28 -17.11 5.39
N TYR A 103 -18.37 -17.27 6.72
CA TYR A 103 -19.48 -17.96 7.38
C TYR A 103 -20.45 -17.02 8.09
N GLY A 104 -20.15 -15.73 8.18
CA GLY A 104 -21.02 -14.75 8.80
C GLY A 104 -22.28 -14.51 7.98
N PRO A 105 -23.32 -13.87 8.58
CA PRO A 105 -24.48 -13.44 7.83
C PRO A 105 -23.98 -12.56 6.68
N ALA A 106 -24.15 -13.08 5.46
CA ALA A 106 -23.64 -12.45 4.28
C ALA A 106 -24.05 -10.97 4.28
N PHE A 107 -23.10 -10.09 3.97
CA PHE A 107 -23.45 -8.88 3.25
C PHE A 107 -24.23 -9.35 2.02
N SER A 108 -25.55 -9.23 2.10
CA SER A 108 -26.50 -9.78 1.15
C SER A 108 -26.33 -9.09 -0.21
N HIS A 109 -25.58 -9.74 -1.09
CA HIS A 109 -25.70 -9.60 -2.53
C HIS A 109 -25.69 -11.00 -3.15
N LEU A 110 -26.71 -11.78 -2.80
CA LEU A 110 -27.46 -12.55 -3.79
C LEU A 110 -28.75 -11.76 -4.06
#